data_AF-A0A432HFF5-F1
#
_entry.id   AF-A0A432HFF5-F1
#
_cell.length_a   1.000
_cell.length_b   1.000
_cell.length_c   1.000
_cell.angle_alpha   90.00
_cell.angle_beta   90.00
_cell.angle_gamma   90.00
#
_symmetry.space_group_name_H-M   'P 1'
#
loop_
_entity.id
_entity.type
_entity.pdbx_description
1 polymer ?
#
loop_
_entity_poly.entity_id
_entity_poly.type
_entity_poly.pdbx_seq_one_letter_code
_entity_poly.pdbx_strand_id
1 'polypeptide(L)'
;DADNNPPTFDPSGWSSEITLFCETNSQAQDRCTRAEINLLDHFEDADPGQELILAVYDDEARDSDDHFGMVINVGMNGMAIYNPVSMFFYDIDIATWTLENVVFVATDTYGSKINSAPITFTVVGLEFQITPPEDDMVPSGGVAVFTGIGLPGKTVSVTISGNNVNNTLVGADSTWSLGIPASRIDGSATPVFKYGGNSFESADYTISVGGSGGGGLGMGTIILILLVLIAAIGGFVYFFVELEDEEDEEFDGTSEVKEEAEEDAYAWAKEVYAEPGIREEPPPEPESRLQKHDEHPGWLWDPDEAEWVPDPDHSDA
;
A
#
# COMPACT_ATOMS: atom_id res chain seq x y z
N ASP A 1 -44.28 31.97 -18.64
CA ASP A 1 -43.74 33.25 -19.15
C ASP A 1 -42.75 33.00 -20.27
N ALA A 2 -42.66 33.91 -21.24
CA ALA A 2 -41.87 33.72 -22.46
C ALA A 2 -40.36 34.04 -22.31
N ASP A 3 -39.93 34.44 -21.11
CA ASP A 3 -38.59 35.00 -20.82
C ASP A 3 -37.87 34.26 -19.68
N ASN A 4 -38.40 33.10 -19.24
CA ASN A 4 -37.75 32.27 -18.23
C ASN A 4 -36.93 31.17 -18.89
N ASN A 5 -35.64 31.11 -18.59
CA ASN A 5 -34.79 29.99 -18.97
C ASN A 5 -34.89 28.91 -17.88
N PRO A 6 -35.15 27.65 -18.23
CA PRO A 6 -35.19 26.60 -17.21
C PRO A 6 -33.80 26.37 -16.61
N PRO A 7 -33.73 25.90 -15.35
CA PRO A 7 -32.48 25.55 -14.72
C PRO A 7 -31.80 24.39 -15.47
N THR A 8 -30.48 24.32 -15.36
CA THR A 8 -29.67 23.29 -16.02
C THR A 8 -28.88 22.48 -15.01
N PHE A 9 -28.41 21.31 -15.44
CA PHE A 9 -27.59 20.39 -14.65
C PHE A 9 -26.33 20.05 -15.44
N ASP A 10 -25.16 20.31 -14.86
CA ASP A 10 -23.87 19.89 -15.39
C ASP A 10 -23.41 18.57 -14.74
N PRO A 11 -23.36 17.46 -15.50
CA PRO A 11 -22.88 16.18 -14.98
C PRO A 11 -21.34 16.12 -14.82
N SER A 12 -20.60 17.16 -15.21
CA SER A 12 -19.15 17.19 -15.11
C SER A 12 -18.71 17.08 -13.64
N GLY A 13 -17.92 16.06 -13.31
CA GLY A 13 -17.48 15.79 -11.93
C GLY A 13 -18.56 15.18 -11.03
N TRP A 14 -19.77 14.92 -11.54
CA TRP A 14 -20.83 14.24 -10.79
C TRP A 14 -20.48 12.77 -10.58
N SER A 15 -20.40 12.33 -9.31
CA SER A 15 -20.20 10.91 -9.01
C SER A 15 -21.50 10.14 -9.12
N SER A 16 -21.46 8.91 -9.66
CA SER A 16 -22.58 7.98 -9.60
C SER A 16 -22.68 7.25 -8.25
N GLU A 17 -21.62 7.29 -7.44
CA GLU A 17 -21.55 6.59 -6.15
C GLU A 17 -20.67 7.32 -5.14
N ILE A 18 -21.07 7.31 -3.87
CA ILE A 18 -20.24 7.71 -2.74
C ILE A 18 -20.28 6.58 -1.71
N THR A 19 -19.10 6.05 -1.37
CA THR A 19 -18.96 5.05 -0.32
C THR A 19 -18.77 5.73 1.04
N LEU A 20 -19.59 5.35 1.99
CA LEU A 20 -19.55 5.77 3.39
C LEU A 20 -19.25 4.57 4.27
N PHE A 21 -18.63 4.84 5.41
CA PHE A 21 -18.20 3.80 6.34
C PHE A 21 -18.86 4.04 7.69
N CYS A 22 -19.29 2.97 8.36
CA CYS A 22 -19.90 3.01 9.68
C CYS A 22 -19.32 1.94 10.59
N GLU A 23 -18.93 2.32 11.79
CA GLU A 23 -18.49 1.38 12.82
C GLU A 23 -19.69 0.62 13.41
N THR A 24 -19.73 -0.70 13.22
CA THR A 24 -20.86 -1.54 13.65
C THR A 24 -20.95 -1.70 15.17
N ASN A 25 -19.80 -1.71 15.84
CA ASN A 25 -19.70 -1.94 17.29
C ASN A 25 -19.56 -0.65 18.11
N SER A 26 -19.79 0.52 17.50
CA SER A 26 -19.65 1.83 18.15
C SER A 26 -21.00 2.46 18.42
N GLN A 27 -21.14 3.10 19.58
CA GLN A 27 -22.30 3.96 19.93
C GLN A 27 -21.97 5.45 19.87
N ALA A 28 -20.81 5.81 19.31
CA ALA A 28 -20.42 7.20 19.14
C ALA A 28 -21.34 7.91 18.13
N GLN A 29 -21.58 9.21 18.35
CA GLN A 29 -22.36 10.02 17.41
C GLN A 29 -21.67 10.19 16.05
N ASP A 30 -20.34 10.08 16.04
CA ASP A 30 -19.46 10.20 14.87
C ASP A 30 -18.89 8.84 14.44
N ARG A 31 -19.70 7.78 14.61
CA ARG A 31 -19.38 6.40 14.20
C ARG A 31 -19.43 6.16 12.69
N CYS A 32 -19.91 7.12 11.92
CA CYS A 32 -19.96 7.03 10.46
C CYS A 32 -19.28 8.22 9.79
N THR A 33 -18.75 7.99 8.59
CA THR A 33 -18.45 9.08 7.66
C THR A 33 -19.75 9.66 7.08
N ARG A 34 -19.68 10.83 6.46
CA ARG A 34 -20.83 11.53 5.87
C ARG A 34 -20.54 11.88 4.42
N ALA A 35 -21.57 11.94 3.59
CA ALA A 35 -21.47 12.51 2.26
C ALA A 35 -21.90 13.97 2.28
N GLU A 36 -21.16 14.81 1.56
CA GLU A 36 -21.46 16.22 1.38
C GLU A 36 -21.32 16.53 -0.11
N ILE A 37 -22.37 17.06 -0.72
CA ILE A 37 -22.40 17.46 -2.13
C ILE A 37 -22.88 18.90 -2.20
N ASN A 38 -22.06 19.78 -2.76
CA ASN A 38 -22.49 21.13 -3.08
C ASN A 38 -23.26 21.12 -4.40
N LEU A 39 -24.60 21.14 -4.31
CA LEU A 39 -25.47 21.05 -5.48
C LEU A 39 -25.34 22.28 -6.40
N LEU A 40 -24.93 23.43 -5.87
CA LEU A 40 -24.72 24.65 -6.66
C LEU A 40 -23.47 24.59 -7.55
N ASP A 41 -22.61 23.58 -7.38
CA ASP A 41 -21.53 23.31 -8.33
C ASP A 41 -22.03 22.60 -9.60
N HIS A 42 -23.27 22.09 -9.58
CA HIS A 42 -23.86 21.30 -10.68
C HIS A 42 -25.17 21.87 -11.22
N PHE A 43 -25.93 22.60 -10.41
CA PHE A 43 -27.19 23.21 -10.82
C PHE A 43 -27.03 24.72 -10.95
N GLU A 44 -27.46 25.25 -12.09
CA GLU A 44 -27.43 26.68 -12.37
C GLU A 44 -28.71 27.14 -13.06
N ASP A 45 -29.04 28.41 -12.84
CA ASP A 45 -30.08 29.12 -13.58
C ASP A 45 -29.43 30.24 -14.39
N ALA A 46 -29.77 30.33 -15.68
CA ALA A 46 -29.21 31.35 -16.56
C ALA A 46 -29.79 32.75 -16.29
N ASP A 47 -30.93 32.83 -15.62
CA ASP A 47 -31.61 34.08 -15.37
C ASP A 47 -31.02 34.83 -14.15
N PRO A 48 -30.66 36.11 -14.31
CA PRO A 48 -29.93 36.86 -13.29
C PRO A 48 -30.75 37.07 -12.02
N GLY A 49 -30.18 36.65 -10.88
CA GLY A 49 -30.77 36.89 -9.56
C GLY A 49 -31.89 35.91 -9.18
N GLN A 50 -32.06 34.81 -9.92
CA GLN A 50 -32.91 33.70 -9.49
C GLN A 50 -32.17 32.81 -8.49
N GLU A 51 -32.83 32.49 -7.37
CA GLU A 51 -32.35 31.48 -6.43
C GLU A 51 -33.04 30.14 -6.73
N LEU A 52 -32.25 29.07 -6.75
CA LEU A 52 -32.76 27.71 -6.95
C LEU A 52 -33.26 27.12 -5.62
N ILE A 53 -34.45 26.52 -5.68
CA ILE A 53 -34.95 25.65 -4.62
C ILE A 53 -34.43 24.25 -4.90
N LEU A 54 -33.55 23.78 -4.04
CA LEU A 54 -32.90 22.48 -4.14
C LEU A 54 -33.54 21.49 -3.16
N ALA A 55 -33.86 20.30 -3.64
CA ALA A 55 -34.42 19.23 -2.84
C ALA A 55 -34.00 17.86 -3.35
N VAL A 56 -34.25 16.83 -2.55
CA VAL A 56 -34.20 15.45 -3.03
C VAL A 56 -35.53 15.15 -3.73
N TYR A 57 -35.45 14.49 -4.88
CA TYR A 57 -36.61 13.96 -5.56
C TYR A 57 -37.14 12.78 -4.76
N ASP A 58 -38.34 12.95 -4.23
CA ASP A 58 -39.07 11.94 -3.48
C ASP A 58 -40.33 11.56 -4.26
N ASP A 59 -40.47 10.28 -4.59
CA ASP A 59 -41.64 9.73 -5.29
C ASP A 59 -42.45 8.88 -4.32
N GLU A 60 -43.44 9.52 -3.67
CA GLU A 60 -44.35 8.89 -2.69
C GLU A 60 -45.10 7.67 -3.26
N ALA A 61 -45.12 7.46 -4.59
CA ALA A 61 -45.75 6.31 -5.22
C ALA A 61 -44.83 5.08 -5.32
N ARG A 62 -43.55 5.19 -4.94
CA ARG A 62 -42.67 4.04 -4.83
C ARG A 62 -42.89 3.36 -3.49
N ASP A 63 -43.31 2.10 -3.54
CA ASP A 63 -43.52 1.22 -2.37
C ASP A 63 -42.24 1.01 -1.52
N SER A 64 -41.09 1.47 -2.00
CA SER A 64 -39.79 1.38 -1.35
C SER A 64 -39.44 2.57 -0.48
N ASP A 65 -40.40 3.46 -0.11
CA ASP A 65 -40.22 4.71 0.68
C ASP A 65 -38.81 4.77 1.24
N ASP A 66 -37.95 5.34 0.43
CA ASP A 66 -36.51 5.17 0.52
C ASP A 66 -35.91 6.18 1.51
N HIS A 67 -36.80 6.89 2.22
CA HIS A 67 -36.53 7.90 3.23
C HIS A 67 -35.59 8.99 2.74
N PHE A 68 -35.32 9.13 1.44
CA PHE A 68 -34.28 10.01 0.94
C PHE A 68 -34.51 11.46 1.39
N GLY A 69 -35.75 11.95 1.26
CA GLY A 69 -36.15 13.28 1.70
C GLY A 69 -36.13 13.49 3.21
N MET A 70 -36.06 12.42 4.01
CA MET A 70 -35.98 12.49 5.48
C MET A 70 -34.54 12.46 6.00
N VAL A 71 -33.67 11.67 5.37
CA VAL A 71 -32.30 11.46 5.87
C VAL A 71 -31.24 12.29 5.17
N ILE A 72 -31.55 12.83 3.98
CA ILE A 72 -30.69 13.77 3.28
C ILE A 72 -31.16 15.19 3.59
N ASN A 73 -30.27 15.98 4.19
CA ASN A 73 -30.54 17.37 4.50
C ASN A 73 -29.97 18.25 3.39
N VAL A 74 -30.82 18.99 2.69
CA VAL A 74 -30.40 20.00 1.71
C VAL A 74 -30.50 21.38 2.33
N GLY A 75 -29.35 22.01 2.56
CA GLY A 75 -29.28 23.37 3.11
C GLY A 75 -29.63 24.43 2.07
N MET A 76 -30.05 25.62 2.54
CA MET A 76 -30.27 26.79 1.67
C MET A 76 -29.00 27.26 0.96
N ASN A 77 -27.82 26.87 1.46
CA ASN A 77 -26.53 27.10 0.81
C ASN A 77 -26.22 26.10 -0.30
N GLY A 78 -27.16 25.22 -0.65
CA GLY A 78 -26.99 24.18 -1.66
C GLY A 78 -26.22 22.94 -1.21
N MET A 79 -25.82 22.86 0.05
CA MET A 79 -25.11 21.68 0.55
C MET A 79 -26.10 20.57 0.89
N ALA A 80 -26.05 19.47 0.14
CA ALA A 80 -26.74 18.24 0.46
C ALA A 80 -25.84 17.36 1.34
N ILE A 81 -26.37 16.93 2.49
CA ILE A 81 -25.64 16.14 3.47
C ILE A 81 -26.41 14.87 3.78
N TYR A 82 -25.75 13.74 3.58
CA TYR A 82 -26.23 12.45 4.08
C TYR A 82 -25.31 11.96 5.21
N ASN A 83 -25.87 11.80 6.39
CA ASN A 83 -25.21 11.20 7.54
C ASN A 83 -25.90 9.87 7.86
N PRO A 84 -25.27 8.70 7.58
CA PRO A 84 -25.91 7.40 7.78
C PRO A 84 -26.47 7.18 9.19
N VAL A 85 -25.91 7.83 10.22
CA VAL A 85 -26.42 7.73 11.60
C VAL A 85 -27.88 8.17 11.72
N SER A 86 -28.40 9.04 10.83
CA SER A 86 -29.82 9.40 10.83
C SER A 86 -30.75 8.24 10.46
N MET A 87 -30.27 7.23 9.73
CA MET A 87 -31.06 6.04 9.44
C MET A 87 -31.39 5.24 10.71
N PHE A 88 -30.58 5.35 11.76
CA PHE A 88 -30.81 4.65 13.04
C PHE A 88 -32.17 4.97 13.69
N PHE A 89 -32.79 6.11 13.34
CA PHE A 89 -34.14 6.45 13.82
C PHE A 89 -35.24 5.61 13.16
N TYR A 90 -34.96 5.04 11.98
CA TYR A 90 -35.91 4.32 11.13
C TYR A 90 -35.59 2.82 11.08
N ASP A 91 -34.32 2.48 10.91
CA ASP A 91 -33.81 1.11 10.88
C ASP A 91 -32.49 1.00 11.66
N ILE A 92 -32.38 -0.03 12.50
CA ILE A 92 -31.19 -0.31 13.30
C ILE A 92 -30.14 -1.12 12.55
N ASP A 93 -30.51 -1.77 11.45
CA ASP A 93 -29.59 -2.59 10.66
C ASP A 93 -28.79 -1.72 9.68
N ILE A 94 -27.49 -1.55 9.95
CA ILE A 94 -26.60 -0.74 9.10
C ILE A 94 -26.57 -1.26 7.66
N ALA A 95 -26.81 -2.56 7.43
CA ALA A 95 -26.81 -3.14 6.09
C ALA A 95 -27.93 -2.58 5.20
N THR A 96 -28.97 -1.98 5.78
CA THR A 96 -30.10 -1.39 5.03
C THR A 96 -29.94 0.11 4.80
N TRP A 97 -28.86 0.73 5.30
CA TRP A 97 -28.70 2.19 5.25
C TRP A 97 -28.22 2.71 3.89
N THR A 98 -27.90 1.83 2.94
CA THR A 98 -27.54 2.24 1.58
C THR A 98 -28.73 2.90 0.88
N LEU A 99 -28.50 4.08 0.30
CA LEU A 99 -29.51 4.82 -0.46
C LEU A 99 -29.19 4.70 -1.95
N GLU A 100 -30.03 3.98 -2.70
CA GLU A 100 -29.79 3.70 -4.12
C GLU A 100 -30.50 4.70 -5.04
N ASN A 101 -29.83 5.16 -6.09
CA ASN A 101 -30.45 5.98 -7.14
C ASN A 101 -31.12 7.27 -6.64
N VAL A 102 -30.53 7.93 -5.65
CA VAL A 102 -30.97 9.24 -5.18
C VAL A 102 -30.87 10.25 -6.31
N VAL A 103 -31.93 11.02 -6.52
CA VAL A 103 -31.97 12.09 -7.53
C VAL A 103 -32.20 13.41 -6.81
N PHE A 104 -31.46 14.45 -7.17
CA PHE A 104 -31.71 15.81 -6.71
C PHE A 104 -32.51 16.57 -7.75
N VAL A 105 -33.36 17.49 -7.30
CA VAL A 105 -34.17 18.36 -8.15
C VAL A 105 -33.87 19.82 -7.82
N ALA A 106 -33.61 20.61 -8.86
CA ALA A 106 -33.56 22.06 -8.79
C ALA A 106 -34.84 22.63 -9.39
N THR A 107 -35.47 23.56 -8.68
CA THR A 107 -36.66 24.29 -9.12
C THR A 107 -36.39 25.78 -9.12
N ASP A 108 -36.65 26.46 -10.24
CA ASP A 108 -36.54 27.92 -10.34
C ASP A 108 -37.74 28.63 -9.68
N THR A 109 -37.72 29.97 -9.66
CA THR A 109 -38.80 30.76 -9.04
C THR A 109 -40.13 30.74 -9.82
N TYR A 110 -40.07 30.32 -11.09
CA TYR A 110 -41.22 30.17 -12.00
C TYR A 110 -41.79 28.74 -12.02
N GLY A 111 -41.16 27.81 -11.29
CA GLY A 111 -41.54 26.41 -11.16
C GLY A 111 -40.98 25.47 -12.23
N SER A 112 -40.05 25.90 -13.09
CA SER A 112 -39.34 24.98 -13.99
C SER A 112 -38.38 24.11 -13.20
N LYS A 113 -38.21 22.85 -13.64
CA LYS A 113 -37.46 21.84 -12.90
C LYS A 113 -36.44 21.13 -13.77
N ILE A 114 -35.33 20.75 -13.15
CA ILE A 114 -34.34 19.85 -13.72
C ILE A 114 -33.88 18.85 -12.65
N ASN A 115 -33.59 17.62 -13.07
CA ASN A 115 -33.13 16.54 -12.20
C ASN A 115 -31.64 16.26 -12.43
N SER A 116 -30.92 15.86 -11.38
CA SER A 116 -29.57 15.31 -11.52
C SER A 116 -29.59 13.93 -12.17
N ALA A 117 -28.41 13.47 -12.60
CA ALA A 117 -28.18 12.04 -12.73
C ALA A 117 -28.32 11.35 -11.35
N PRO A 118 -28.77 10.07 -11.29
CA PRO A 118 -28.88 9.35 -10.04
C PRO A 118 -27.50 9.13 -9.39
N ILE A 119 -27.48 9.13 -8.05
CA ILE A 119 -26.30 8.81 -7.24
C ILE A 119 -26.67 7.80 -6.15
N THR A 120 -25.78 6.85 -5.89
CA THR A 120 -25.94 5.87 -4.81
C THR A 120 -25.01 6.22 -3.63
N PHE A 121 -25.55 6.26 -2.42
CA PHE A 121 -24.78 6.37 -1.18
C PHE A 121 -24.63 4.99 -0.56
N THR A 122 -23.51 4.31 -0.84
CA THR A 122 -23.23 2.97 -0.34
C THR A 122 -22.70 3.03 1.07
N VAL A 123 -23.36 2.37 2.02
CA VAL A 123 -22.94 2.33 3.43
C VAL A 123 -22.28 0.99 3.74
N VAL A 124 -21.01 1.03 4.12
CA VAL A 124 -20.21 -0.15 4.47
C VAL A 124 -19.99 -0.19 5.98
N GLY A 125 -20.45 -1.27 6.61
CA GLY A 125 -20.12 -1.57 8.01
C GLY A 125 -18.67 -1.99 8.16
N LEU A 126 -17.96 -1.46 9.15
CA LEU A 126 -16.60 -1.86 9.51
C LEU A 126 -16.43 -2.05 11.01
N GLU A 127 -15.37 -2.78 11.36
CA GLU A 127 -14.90 -2.94 12.72
C GLU A 127 -13.44 -2.50 12.79
N PHE A 128 -13.06 -1.84 13.89
CA PHE A 128 -11.67 -1.47 14.11
C PHE A 128 -10.82 -2.72 14.29
N GLN A 129 -9.78 -2.85 13.49
CA GLN A 129 -8.87 -4.01 13.50
C GLN A 129 -7.43 -3.54 13.64
N ILE A 130 -6.64 -4.36 14.33
CA ILE A 130 -5.19 -4.20 14.46
C ILE A 130 -4.57 -5.51 13.96
N THR A 131 -3.73 -5.39 12.96
CA THR A 131 -2.92 -6.46 12.39
C THR A 131 -1.47 -6.25 12.84
N PRO A 132 -0.94 -7.14 13.72
CA PRO A 132 0.45 -7.07 14.13
C PRO A 132 1.40 -7.41 12.96
N PRO A 133 2.69 -7.04 13.04
CA PRO A 133 3.69 -7.49 12.07
C PRO A 133 3.79 -9.02 12.07
N GLU A 134 4.17 -9.59 10.91
CA GLU A 134 4.38 -11.05 10.79
C GLU A 134 5.52 -11.56 11.68
N ASP A 135 6.53 -10.71 11.91
CA ASP A 135 7.65 -10.98 12.81
C ASP A 135 7.57 -10.06 14.03
N ASP A 136 7.52 -10.67 15.22
CA ASP A 136 7.50 -9.97 16.50
C ASP A 136 8.90 -9.62 17.01
N MET A 137 9.96 -10.07 16.33
CA MET A 137 11.35 -9.77 16.64
C MET A 137 11.88 -8.64 15.74
N VAL A 138 11.85 -7.42 16.27
CA VAL A 138 12.30 -6.22 15.57
C VAL A 138 13.84 -6.14 15.57
N PRO A 139 14.49 -6.01 14.40
CA PRO A 139 15.94 -5.81 14.34
C PRO A 139 16.39 -4.54 15.07
N SER A 140 17.65 -4.51 15.52
CA SER A 140 18.24 -3.30 16.11
C SER A 140 18.21 -2.15 15.09
N GLY A 141 17.48 -1.08 15.38
CA GLY A 141 17.26 0.05 14.46
C GLY A 141 16.10 -0.14 13.47
N GLY A 142 15.43 -1.29 13.49
CA GLY A 142 14.24 -1.57 12.70
C GLY A 142 12.97 -0.91 13.25
N VAL A 143 11.86 -1.15 12.56
CA VAL A 143 10.53 -0.64 12.90
C VAL A 143 9.53 -1.78 12.81
N ALA A 144 8.78 -2.04 13.88
CA ALA A 144 7.60 -2.90 13.82
C ALA A 144 6.46 -2.12 13.18
N VAL A 145 5.94 -2.62 12.06
CA VAL A 145 4.82 -1.98 11.35
C VAL A 145 3.54 -2.70 11.69
N PHE A 146 2.62 -1.99 12.34
CA PHE A 146 1.25 -2.43 12.55
C PHE A 146 0.37 -1.84 11.46
N THR A 147 -0.60 -2.62 10.99
CA THR A 147 -1.61 -2.16 10.05
C THR A 147 -2.99 -2.46 10.59
N GLY A 148 -4.03 -2.03 9.90
CA GLY A 148 -5.38 -2.42 10.26
C GLY A 148 -6.45 -1.65 9.52
N ILE A 149 -7.68 -1.84 9.99
CA ILE A 149 -8.88 -1.17 9.49
C ILE A 149 -9.43 -0.23 10.56
N GLY A 150 -9.95 0.91 10.14
CA GLY A 150 -10.66 1.85 11.02
C GLY A 150 -11.57 2.77 10.23
N LEU A 151 -12.27 3.66 10.93
CA LEU A 151 -13.11 4.68 10.30
C LEU A 151 -12.21 5.77 9.67
N PRO A 152 -12.38 6.10 8.37
CA PRO A 152 -11.59 7.12 7.71
C PRO A 152 -11.54 8.45 8.45
N GLY A 153 -10.36 9.07 8.47
CA GLY A 153 -10.12 10.35 9.13
C GLY A 153 -10.01 10.29 10.66
N LYS A 154 -10.18 9.12 11.29
CA LYS A 154 -9.87 8.95 12.72
C LYS A 154 -8.37 8.76 12.94
N THR A 155 -7.90 9.11 14.13
CA THR A 155 -6.51 8.92 14.55
C THR A 155 -6.35 7.61 15.31
N VAL A 156 -5.34 6.83 14.94
CA VAL A 156 -4.83 5.71 15.73
C VAL A 156 -3.54 6.18 16.41
N SER A 157 -3.43 5.98 17.71
CA SER A 157 -2.20 6.28 18.44
C SER A 157 -1.73 5.09 19.23
N VAL A 158 -0.42 4.98 19.45
CA VAL A 158 0.15 3.88 20.22
C VAL A 158 0.94 4.40 21.41
N THR A 159 0.85 3.69 22.52
CA THR A 159 1.60 3.96 23.75
C THR A 159 2.33 2.72 24.23
N ILE A 160 3.52 2.90 24.79
CA ILE A 160 4.29 1.84 25.48
C ILE A 160 4.61 2.36 26.88
N SER A 161 4.27 1.58 27.91
CA SER A 161 4.46 1.96 29.32
C SER A 161 3.87 3.34 29.67
N GLY A 162 2.73 3.69 29.04
CA GLY A 162 2.04 4.96 29.22
C GLY A 162 2.58 6.15 28.40
N ASN A 163 3.72 6.01 27.73
CA ASN A 163 4.30 7.07 26.89
C ASN A 163 3.79 6.96 25.46
N ASN A 164 3.42 8.08 24.84
CA ASN A 164 3.07 8.10 23.42
C ASN A 164 4.31 7.80 22.56
N VAL A 165 4.17 6.80 21.70
CA VAL A 165 5.26 6.32 20.83
C VAL A 165 5.12 6.88 19.44
N ASN A 166 3.92 6.76 18.84
CA ASN A 166 3.61 7.29 17.52
C ASN A 166 2.09 7.48 17.34
N ASN A 167 1.67 8.08 16.24
CA ASN A 167 0.29 8.18 15.77
C ASN A 167 0.20 8.09 14.25
N THR A 168 -0.98 7.80 13.73
CA THR A 168 -1.29 7.78 12.30
C THR A 168 -2.76 8.13 12.08
N LEU A 169 -3.12 8.50 10.86
CA LEU A 169 -4.49 8.74 10.43
C LEU A 169 -5.00 7.50 9.66
N VAL A 170 -6.26 7.15 9.84
CA VAL A 170 -6.93 6.19 8.97
C VAL A 170 -7.21 6.84 7.62
N GLY A 171 -6.75 6.18 6.55
CA GLY A 171 -6.92 6.62 5.17
C GLY A 171 -8.37 6.60 4.69
N ALA A 172 -8.61 7.19 3.52
CA ALA A 172 -9.94 7.22 2.88
C ALA A 172 -10.43 5.81 2.46
N ASP A 173 -9.49 4.88 2.27
CA ASP A 173 -9.73 3.46 1.99
C ASP A 173 -10.01 2.63 3.26
N SER A 174 -10.16 3.30 4.42
CA SER A 174 -10.33 2.68 5.73
C SER A 174 -9.13 1.90 6.26
N THR A 175 -7.96 1.99 5.62
CA THR A 175 -6.73 1.33 6.11
C THR A 175 -5.86 2.30 6.91
N TRP A 176 -5.03 1.76 7.80
CA TRP A 176 -4.01 2.53 8.50
C TRP A 176 -2.72 1.73 8.64
N SER A 177 -1.60 2.46 8.77
CA SER A 177 -0.28 1.89 9.05
C SER A 177 0.46 2.77 10.06
N LEU A 178 1.08 2.13 11.05
CA LEU A 178 1.82 2.78 12.11
C LEU A 178 3.10 2.00 12.42
N GLY A 179 4.24 2.71 12.40
CA GLY A 179 5.53 2.15 12.78
C GLY A 179 5.88 2.41 14.25
N ILE A 180 6.39 1.38 14.93
CA ILE A 180 7.00 1.45 16.26
C ILE A 180 8.51 1.20 16.11
N PRO A 181 9.36 2.23 16.28
CA PRO A 181 10.81 2.05 16.20
C PRO A 181 11.34 1.16 17.33
N ALA A 182 12.32 0.30 17.02
CA ALA A 182 12.98 -0.57 17.99
C ALA A 182 13.57 0.20 19.19
N SER A 183 14.00 1.46 18.99
CA SER A 183 14.52 2.33 20.06
C SER A 183 13.49 2.69 21.13
N ARG A 184 12.20 2.37 20.92
CA ARG A 184 11.10 2.60 21.85
C ARG A 184 10.73 1.36 22.67
N ILE A 185 11.43 0.24 22.45
CA ILE A 185 11.16 -1.07 23.07
C ILE A 185 12.37 -1.45 23.94
N ASP A 186 12.13 -1.73 25.22
CA ASP A 186 13.18 -2.19 26.16
C ASP A 186 13.11 -3.71 26.31
N GLY A 187 13.85 -4.43 25.46
CA GLY A 187 13.82 -5.89 25.38
C GLY A 187 12.53 -6.43 24.76
N SER A 188 11.39 -6.25 25.43
CA SER A 188 10.06 -6.58 24.93
C SER A 188 9.01 -5.58 25.46
N ALA A 189 8.02 -5.27 24.64
CA ALA A 189 6.92 -4.39 24.99
C ALA A 189 5.61 -4.88 24.36
N THR A 190 4.51 -4.72 25.11
CA THR A 190 3.14 -4.87 24.59
C THR A 190 2.57 -3.46 24.35
N PRO A 191 2.43 -3.03 23.08
CA PRO A 191 1.88 -1.72 22.76
C PRO A 191 0.38 -1.65 23.06
N VAL A 192 -0.06 -0.50 23.55
CA VAL A 192 -1.47 -0.16 23.75
C VAL A 192 -1.91 0.82 22.68
N PHE A 193 -2.80 0.40 21.81
CA PHE A 193 -3.40 1.23 20.77
C PHE A 193 -4.60 1.99 21.32
N LYS A 194 -4.75 3.25 20.95
CA LYS A 194 -5.90 4.08 21.30
C LYS A 194 -6.60 4.54 20.05
N TYR A 195 -7.91 4.34 20.02
CA TYR A 195 -8.76 4.63 18.88
C TYR A 195 -10.21 4.84 19.36
N GLY A 196 -10.89 5.89 18.87
CA GLY A 196 -12.28 6.18 19.23
C GLY A 196 -12.54 6.37 20.74
N GLY A 197 -11.52 6.79 21.50
CA GLY A 197 -11.59 6.90 22.97
C GLY A 197 -11.39 5.58 23.73
N ASN A 198 -11.31 4.45 23.02
CA ASN A 198 -11.05 3.13 23.58
C ASN A 198 -9.55 2.82 23.55
N SER A 199 -9.12 1.88 24.39
CA SER A 199 -7.76 1.35 24.41
C SER A 199 -7.79 -0.15 24.09
N PHE A 200 -6.87 -0.58 23.24
CA PHE A 200 -6.75 -1.93 22.71
C PHE A 200 -5.36 -2.45 23.04
N GLU A 201 -5.30 -3.55 23.79
CA GLU A 201 -4.08 -4.22 24.21
C GLU A 201 -4.32 -5.72 24.10
N SER A 202 -3.37 -6.44 23.51
CA SER A 202 -3.40 -7.90 23.39
C SER A 202 -1.99 -8.44 23.52
N ALA A 203 -1.86 -9.65 24.07
CA ALA A 203 -0.59 -10.36 24.09
C ALA A 203 -0.04 -10.58 22.66
N ASP A 204 -0.91 -10.71 21.67
CA ASP A 204 -0.56 -10.87 20.25
C ASP A 204 0.10 -9.63 19.63
N TYR A 205 0.05 -8.48 20.31
CA TYR A 205 0.73 -7.25 19.86
C TYR A 205 2.14 -7.13 20.41
N THR A 206 2.57 -8.08 21.25
CA THR A 206 3.87 -8.03 21.90
C THR A 206 4.97 -8.09 20.86
N ILE A 207 5.91 -7.15 20.93
CA ILE A 207 7.08 -7.07 20.08
C ILE A 207 8.32 -7.07 20.96
N SER A 208 9.41 -7.62 20.44
CA SER A 208 10.70 -7.72 21.10
C SER A 208 11.80 -7.15 20.21
N VAL A 209 12.85 -6.61 20.81
CA VAL A 209 14.04 -6.21 20.05
C VAL A 209 14.99 -7.39 20.04
N GLY A 210 15.29 -7.86 18.84
CA GLY A 210 16.32 -8.84 18.63
C GLY A 210 17.66 -8.29 19.09
N GLY A 211 18.18 -8.82 20.19
CA GLY A 211 19.53 -8.55 20.62
C GLY A 211 20.51 -8.99 19.54
N SER A 212 21.52 -8.15 19.28
CA SER A 212 22.79 -8.54 18.64
C SER A 212 23.43 -9.72 19.40
N GLY A 213 22.92 -10.93 19.18
CA GLY A 213 23.60 -12.18 19.47
C GLY A 213 24.43 -12.53 18.24
N GLY A 214 25.75 -12.46 18.38
CA GLY A 214 26.71 -12.57 17.28
C GLY A 214 26.43 -13.73 16.32
N GLY A 215 26.81 -13.53 15.06
CA GLY A 215 26.64 -14.49 13.96
C GLY A 215 26.94 -15.92 14.38
N GLY A 216 25.87 -16.65 14.64
CA GLY A 216 25.85 -18.08 14.87
C GLY A 216 24.62 -18.60 14.16
N LEU A 217 24.85 -19.37 13.10
CA LEU A 217 23.82 -20.13 12.39
C LEU A 217 22.87 -20.75 13.42
N GLY A 218 21.61 -20.27 13.48
CA GLY A 218 20.65 -20.75 14.46
C GLY A 218 20.53 -22.27 14.39
N MET A 219 20.32 -22.95 15.52
CA MET A 219 20.28 -24.43 15.61
C MET A 219 19.42 -25.09 14.52
N GLY A 220 18.36 -24.43 14.04
CA GLY A 220 17.56 -24.89 12.90
C GLY A 220 18.33 -24.99 11.58
N THR A 221 19.19 -24.02 11.26
CA THR A 221 20.06 -24.06 10.07
C THR A 221 21.16 -25.11 10.19
N ILE A 222 21.71 -25.34 11.39
CA ILE A 222 22.71 -26.40 11.63
C ILE A 222 22.08 -27.79 11.40
N ILE A 223 20.85 -28.01 11.88
CA ILE A 223 20.13 -29.27 11.67
C ILE A 223 19.82 -29.47 10.18
N LEU A 224 19.42 -28.42 9.47
CA LEU A 224 19.11 -28.49 8.04
C LEU A 224 20.36 -28.77 7.19
N ILE A 225 21.49 -28.11 7.49
CA ILE A 225 22.78 -28.37 6.86
C ILE A 225 23.24 -29.81 7.13
N LEU A 226 23.08 -30.32 8.35
CA LEU A 226 23.40 -31.71 8.69
C LEU A 226 22.52 -32.70 7.91
N LEU A 227 21.22 -32.44 7.76
CA LEU A 227 20.32 -33.29 6.98
C LEU A 227 20.67 -33.28 5.49
N VAL A 228 21.02 -32.11 4.93
CA VAL A 228 21.47 -31.99 3.54
C VAL A 228 22.80 -32.71 3.33
N LEU A 229 23.74 -32.62 4.27
CA LEU A 229 25.01 -33.35 4.23
C LEU A 229 24.79 -34.87 4.31
N ILE A 230 23.91 -35.34 5.20
CA ILE A 230 23.58 -36.77 5.31
C ILE A 230 22.88 -37.27 4.04
N ALA A 231 21.98 -36.48 3.46
CA ALA A 231 21.33 -36.82 2.19
C ALA A 231 22.31 -36.80 1.01
N ALA A 232 23.26 -35.86 0.98
CA ALA A 232 24.32 -35.81 -0.02
C ALA A 232 25.26 -37.02 0.09
N ILE A 233 25.64 -37.42 1.31
CA ILE A 233 26.44 -38.62 1.56
C ILE A 233 25.64 -39.89 1.20
N GLY A 234 24.36 -39.97 1.56
CA GLY A 234 23.48 -41.09 1.21
C GLY A 234 23.26 -41.22 -0.31
N GLY A 235 23.10 -40.09 -1.01
CA GLY A 235 23.03 -40.04 -2.47
C GLY A 235 24.35 -40.39 -3.15
N PHE A 236 25.48 -40.01 -2.55
CA PHE A 236 26.82 -40.36 -3.05
C PHE A 236 27.12 -41.85 -2.89
N VAL A 237 26.71 -42.50 -1.79
CA VAL A 237 26.87 -43.95 -1.61
C VAL A 237 25.98 -44.75 -2.57
N TYR A 238 24.77 -44.27 -2.88
CA TYR A 238 23.89 -44.92 -3.86
C TYR A 238 24.49 -44.95 -5.28
N PHE A 239 25.23 -43.90 -5.67
CA PHE A 239 25.85 -43.79 -7.00
C PHE A 239 27.11 -44.64 -7.20
N PHE A 240 27.70 -45.19 -6.13
CA PHE A 240 28.93 -46.01 -6.18
C PHE A 240 28.73 -47.49 -5.78
N VAL A 241 27.52 -47.90 -5.40
CA VAL A 241 27.21 -49.29 -5.00
C VAL A 241 26.37 -50.02 -6.06
N GLU A 242 26.17 -49.43 -7.23
CA GLU A 242 25.65 -50.18 -8.38
C GLU A 242 26.75 -51.12 -8.89
N LEU A 243 26.63 -52.37 -8.44
CA LEU A 243 27.46 -53.52 -8.77
C LEU A 243 27.44 -53.77 -10.28
N GLU A 244 28.60 -53.66 -10.94
CA GLU A 244 28.82 -54.41 -12.18
C GLU A 244 29.10 -55.88 -11.78
N ASP A 245 28.06 -56.71 -11.90
CA ASP A 245 28.20 -58.14 -12.15
C ASP A 245 28.84 -58.29 -13.53
N GLU A 246 30.05 -58.87 -13.62
CA GLU A 246 30.41 -59.84 -14.67
C GLU A 246 31.76 -60.54 -14.37
N GLU A 247 31.64 -61.85 -14.17
CA GLU A 247 32.53 -62.98 -14.49
C GLU A 247 34.07 -62.80 -14.55
N ASP A 248 34.73 -63.52 -13.61
CA ASP A 248 35.95 -64.32 -13.75
C ASP A 248 37.07 -63.85 -14.70
N GLU A 249 38.22 -63.44 -14.13
CA GLU A 249 39.52 -64.00 -14.52
C GLU A 249 40.59 -63.80 -13.43
N GLU A 250 41.21 -64.92 -13.08
CA GLU A 250 42.29 -65.11 -12.10
C GLU A 250 43.62 -64.54 -12.62
N PHE A 251 44.21 -63.52 -11.98
CA PHE A 251 45.68 -63.40 -11.93
C PHE A 251 46.22 -62.48 -10.82
N ASP A 252 47.33 -62.98 -10.25
CA ASP A 252 48.15 -62.56 -9.11
C ASP A 252 48.91 -61.22 -9.29
N GLY A 253 49.32 -60.59 -8.17
CA GLY A 253 50.49 -59.70 -8.17
C GLY A 253 50.33 -58.30 -7.55
N THR A 254 50.55 -58.22 -6.24
CA THR A 254 51.38 -57.23 -5.51
C THR A 254 51.72 -55.84 -6.11
N SER A 255 51.35 -54.81 -5.34
CA SER A 255 52.12 -53.61 -4.93
C SER A 255 52.77 -52.62 -5.93
N GLU A 256 52.62 -51.35 -5.54
CA GLU A 256 53.44 -50.16 -5.80
C GLU A 256 53.02 -49.13 -6.87
N VAL A 257 53.19 -47.89 -6.41
CA VAL A 257 52.90 -46.57 -6.98
C VAL A 257 53.94 -46.22 -8.04
N LYS A 258 53.54 -45.58 -9.16
CA LYS A 258 53.88 -44.21 -9.61
C LYS A 258 53.83 -44.05 -11.15
N GLU A 259 53.14 -42.98 -11.59
CA GLU A 259 53.29 -42.13 -12.79
C GLU A 259 53.79 -42.71 -14.12
N GLU A 260 52.97 -42.55 -15.19
CA GLU A 260 53.24 -41.82 -16.47
C GLU A 260 51.84 -41.35 -17.00
N ALA A 261 51.50 -40.06 -17.19
CA ALA A 261 51.79 -39.18 -18.35
C ALA A 261 51.39 -39.85 -19.69
N GLU A 262 50.52 -39.38 -20.59
CA GLU A 262 49.97 -38.08 -21.02
C GLU A 262 48.77 -38.40 -21.94
N GLU A 263 47.74 -37.56 -22.03
CA GLU A 263 47.23 -37.05 -23.33
C GLU A 263 46.53 -35.70 -23.10
N ASP A 264 47.05 -34.68 -23.79
CA ASP A 264 46.78 -33.24 -23.61
C ASP A 264 45.50 -32.80 -24.35
N ALA A 265 44.47 -32.44 -23.58
CA ALA A 265 43.18 -31.99 -24.14
C ALA A 265 43.16 -30.52 -24.61
N TYR A 266 44.29 -29.79 -24.52
CA TYR A 266 44.39 -28.38 -24.93
C TYR A 266 45.14 -28.15 -26.25
N ALA A 267 45.23 -29.19 -27.08
CA ALA A 267 45.81 -29.15 -28.43
C ALA A 267 45.09 -28.21 -29.43
N TRP A 268 44.03 -27.49 -29.04
CA TRP A 268 43.30 -26.57 -29.91
C TRP A 268 43.78 -25.11 -29.81
N ALA A 269 44.65 -24.78 -28.84
CA ALA A 269 45.07 -23.42 -28.56
C ALA A 269 46.56 -23.18 -28.89
N LYS A 270 46.94 -23.37 -30.16
CA LYS A 270 48.14 -22.85 -30.88
C LYS A 270 48.30 -23.77 -32.09
N GLU A 271 48.31 -23.31 -33.33
CA GLU A 271 49.23 -22.36 -33.98
C GLU A 271 48.74 -22.36 -35.46
N VAL A 272 48.70 -21.32 -36.28
CA VAL A 272 49.76 -20.50 -36.93
C VAL A 272 48.91 -19.50 -37.78
N TYR A 273 49.14 -18.18 -37.88
CA TYR A 273 50.27 -17.51 -38.53
C TYR A 273 50.49 -16.08 -38.02
N ALA A 274 51.77 -15.76 -37.87
CA ALA A 274 52.35 -14.50 -37.45
C ALA A 274 52.54 -13.46 -38.58
N GLU A 275 52.15 -12.21 -38.26
CA GLU A 275 52.84 -10.89 -38.43
C GLU A 275 53.08 -10.24 -39.82
N PRO A 276 53.28 -8.88 -39.94
CA PRO A 276 53.54 -7.85 -38.89
C PRO A 276 52.75 -6.50 -39.02
N GLY A 277 52.78 -5.64 -37.98
CA GLY A 277 52.42 -4.20 -38.12
C GLY A 277 52.08 -3.36 -36.87
N ILE A 278 53.07 -3.07 -36.01
CA ILE A 278 53.26 -1.93 -35.06
C ILE A 278 52.10 -0.92 -34.82
N ARG A 279 51.63 -0.81 -33.56
CA ARG A 279 51.73 0.35 -32.62
C ARG A 279 50.77 0.18 -31.43
N GLU A 280 51.29 0.37 -30.22
CA GLU A 280 50.53 0.41 -28.96
C GLU A 280 49.56 1.60 -28.93
N GLU A 281 48.30 1.35 -28.57
CA GLU A 281 47.35 2.39 -28.13
C GLU A 281 46.80 2.03 -26.74
N PRO A 282 46.61 3.02 -25.85
CA PRO A 282 46.24 2.81 -24.45
C PRO A 282 44.72 2.55 -24.26
N PRO A 283 44.29 2.10 -23.07
CA PRO A 283 42.87 1.87 -22.75
C PRO A 283 42.09 3.19 -22.70
N PRO A 284 40.76 3.19 -22.98
CA PRO A 284 39.95 4.40 -22.91
C PRO A 284 39.70 4.83 -21.46
N GLU A 285 39.68 6.14 -21.23
CA GLU A 285 39.36 6.79 -19.95
C GLU A 285 37.90 6.55 -19.52
N PRO A 286 37.60 6.58 -18.21
CA PRO A 286 36.24 6.46 -17.70
C PRO A 286 35.42 7.71 -18.07
N GLU A 287 34.33 7.51 -18.80
CA GLU A 287 33.32 8.55 -19.00
C GLU A 287 32.71 8.96 -17.66
N SER A 288 32.70 10.26 -17.38
CA SER A 288 32.12 10.87 -16.18
C SER A 288 30.63 10.55 -16.09
N ARG A 289 30.18 9.96 -14.98
CA ARG A 289 28.76 9.63 -14.68
C ARG A 289 27.87 10.86 -14.41
N LEU A 290 28.45 12.05 -14.39
CA LEU A 290 27.78 13.31 -14.06
C LEU A 290 26.96 13.83 -15.26
N GLN A 291 25.72 14.25 -15.01
CA GLN A 291 24.76 14.62 -16.07
C GLN A 291 24.68 16.14 -16.23
N LYS A 292 24.73 16.65 -17.46
CA LYS A 292 24.57 18.09 -17.75
C LYS A 292 23.11 18.43 -18.01
N HIS A 293 22.63 19.53 -17.42
CA HIS A 293 21.27 20.02 -17.61
C HIS A 293 21.27 21.46 -18.11
N ASP A 294 20.47 21.76 -19.12
CA ASP A 294 20.37 23.10 -19.72
C ASP A 294 19.78 24.14 -18.75
N GLU A 295 19.00 23.70 -17.75
CA GLU A 295 18.37 24.56 -16.75
C GLU A 295 19.35 25.08 -15.69
N HIS A 296 20.53 24.43 -15.57
CA HIS A 296 21.57 24.75 -14.59
C HIS A 296 22.94 24.84 -15.28
N PRO A 297 23.20 25.88 -16.10
CA PRO A 297 24.48 26.06 -16.76
C PRO A 297 25.61 26.21 -15.74
N GLY A 298 26.68 25.45 -15.94
CA GLY A 298 27.84 25.42 -15.04
C GLY A 298 27.76 24.41 -13.90
N TRP A 299 26.70 23.60 -13.85
CA TRP A 299 26.54 22.53 -12.87
C TRP A 299 26.27 21.19 -13.55
N LEU A 300 26.79 20.13 -12.95
CA LEU A 300 26.51 18.75 -13.31
C LEU A 300 25.73 18.07 -12.17
N TRP A 301 24.79 17.22 -12.52
CA TRP A 301 23.98 16.44 -11.57
C TRP A 301 24.64 15.10 -11.27
N ASP A 302 24.80 14.81 -9.98
CA ASP A 302 25.18 13.49 -9.47
C ASP A 302 23.92 12.70 -9.09
N PRO A 303 23.53 11.66 -9.84
CA PRO A 303 22.32 10.89 -9.56
C PRO A 303 22.42 9.99 -8.32
N ASP A 304 23.63 9.66 -7.85
CA ASP A 304 23.83 8.74 -6.72
C ASP A 304 23.72 9.49 -5.38
N GLU A 305 24.28 10.70 -5.32
CA GLU A 305 24.26 11.56 -4.12
C GLU A 305 23.12 12.60 -4.17
N ALA A 306 22.40 12.69 -5.29
CA ALA A 306 21.33 13.65 -5.56
C ALA A 306 21.76 15.11 -5.29
N GLU A 307 22.95 15.47 -5.75
CA GLU A 307 23.54 16.80 -5.56
C GLU A 307 24.07 17.39 -6.87
N TRP A 308 24.17 18.73 -6.89
CA TRP A 308 24.79 19.47 -7.98
C TRP A 308 26.27 19.71 -7.69
N VAL A 309 27.14 19.29 -8.60
CA VAL A 309 28.57 19.54 -8.54
C VAL A 309 28.99 20.56 -9.61
N PRO A 310 29.94 21.47 -9.33
CA PRO A 310 30.38 22.46 -10.32
C PRO A 310 31.00 21.78 -11.55
N ASP A 311 30.62 22.21 -12.75
CA ASP A 311 31.20 21.74 -14.02
C ASP A 311 32.61 22.37 -14.19
N PRO A 312 33.71 21.61 -14.11
CA PRO A 312 35.06 22.14 -14.23
C PRO A 312 35.37 22.71 -15.62
N ASP A 313 34.59 22.32 -16.64
CA ASP A 313 34.73 22.80 -18.01
C ASP A 313 33.84 24.03 -18.31
N HIS A 314 33.08 24.52 -17.32
CA HIS A 314 32.31 25.75 -17.47
C HIS A 314 33.18 26.97 -17.23
N SER A 315 33.58 27.63 -18.32
CA SER A 315 34.22 28.94 -18.25
C SER A 315 33.16 30.03 -18.05
N ASP A 316 33.20 30.73 -16.93
CA ASP A 316 32.47 31.99 -16.74
C ASP A 316 32.95 33.01 -17.79
N ALA A 317 32.14 33.24 -18.83
CA ALA A 317 32.35 34.25 -19.85
C ALA A 317 31.13 35.19 -19.96
#